data_AF-A0A1S2LF24-F1
#
_entry.id   AF-A0A1S2LF24-F1
#
_cell.length_a   1.000
_cell.length_b   1.000
_cell.length_c   1.000
_cell.angle_alpha   90.00
_cell.angle_beta   90.00
_cell.angle_gamma   90.00
#
_symmetry.space_group_name_H-M   'P 1'
#
loop_
_entity.id
_entity.type
_entity.pdbx_description
1 polymer ?
#
loop_
_entity_poly.entity_id
_entity_poly.type
_entity_poly.pdbx_seq_one_letter_code
_entity_poly.pdbx_strand_id
1 'polypeptide(L)'
;MGYYRPKLLSGKSRLVLFIFVVGLVITFIAVYHAKGSVGSVAESNKVTEINFNEHFYNLTELGISDFAKIQNFRLEFDDKGLIKLSHYELIEKVNNGFNVYKVRYSIDDKKYDISKSTFEKWDQYYQLVEAKGFFESLSFIILNDNVVTAGNGNQVFSSGWNVSYNILDQEKFLVENKTIRNIEDFDLPITGYYINFNGVHYIFN
;
A
#
# COMPACT_ATOMS: atom_id res chain seq x y z
N MET A 1 -15.67 38.51 -48.30
CA MET A 1 -14.84 37.63 -47.44
C MET A 1 -13.78 38.50 -46.75
N GLY A 2 -13.98 38.82 -45.48
CA GLY A 2 -12.99 39.56 -44.68
C GLY A 2 -12.14 38.58 -43.86
N TYR A 3 -10.84 38.50 -44.15
CA TYR A 3 -9.91 37.67 -43.38
C TYR A 3 -9.56 38.35 -42.05
N TYR A 4 -9.87 37.68 -40.94
CA TYR A 4 -9.45 38.11 -39.60
C TYR A 4 -7.93 37.92 -39.48
N ARG A 5 -7.16 39.00 -39.34
CA ARG A 5 -5.74 38.92 -38.99
C ARG A 5 -5.59 39.02 -37.46
N PRO A 6 -5.11 37.97 -36.76
CA PRO A 6 -4.90 38.06 -35.33
C PRO A 6 -3.77 39.06 -35.03
N LYS A 7 -4.05 40.02 -34.14
CA LYS A 7 -3.04 40.95 -33.63
C LYS A 7 -2.04 40.16 -32.79
N LEU A 8 -0.79 40.12 -33.23
CA LEU A 8 0.33 39.60 -32.45
C LEU A 8 0.46 40.40 -31.15
N LEU A 9 0.46 39.70 -30.02
CA LEU A 9 0.65 40.26 -28.69
C LEU A 9 1.95 41.07 -28.61
N SER A 10 1.84 42.31 -28.14
CA SER A 10 2.95 43.25 -27.95
C SER A 10 3.99 42.71 -26.96
N GLY A 11 5.23 43.21 -27.02
CA GLY A 11 6.35 42.71 -26.20
C GLY A 11 6.08 42.68 -24.69
N LYS A 12 5.34 43.66 -24.15
CA LYS A 12 4.92 43.68 -22.74
C LYS A 12 3.94 42.55 -22.40
N SER A 13 3.05 42.22 -23.33
CA SER A 13 2.05 41.16 -23.17
C SER A 13 2.67 39.76 -23.23
N ARG A 14 3.78 39.60 -23.98
CA ARG A 14 4.57 38.35 -23.99
C ARG A 14 5.30 38.11 -22.67
N LEU A 15 5.80 39.18 -22.04
CA LEU A 15 6.48 39.10 -20.74
C LEU A 15 5.51 38.67 -19.63
N VAL A 16 4.30 39.25 -19.59
CA VAL A 16 3.26 38.88 -18.63
C VAL A 16 2.84 37.43 -18.80
N LEU A 17 2.63 36.98 -20.04
CA LEU A 17 2.30 35.58 -20.33
C LEU A 17 3.44 34.63 -19.90
N PHE A 18 4.70 35.00 -20.15
CA PHE A 18 5.86 34.21 -19.73
C PHE A 18 5.93 34.08 -18.20
N ILE A 19 5.76 35.16 -17.46
CA ILE A 19 5.74 35.13 -15.98
C ILE A 19 4.59 34.26 -15.47
N PHE A 20 3.41 34.35 -16.09
CA PHE A 20 2.26 33.53 -15.72
C PHE A 20 2.52 32.04 -15.96
N VAL A 21 3.08 31.67 -17.11
CA VAL A 21 3.43 30.28 -17.44
C VAL A 21 4.52 29.75 -16.50
N VAL A 22 5.57 30.53 -16.22
CA VAL A 22 6.63 30.16 -15.28
C VAL A 22 6.07 29.99 -13.87
N GLY A 23 5.17 30.88 -13.43
CA GLY A 23 4.47 30.75 -12.14
C GLY A 23 3.64 29.47 -12.04
N LEU A 24 2.91 29.11 -13.10
CA LEU A 24 2.18 27.84 -13.16
C LEU A 24 3.12 26.63 -13.11
N VAL A 25 4.24 26.65 -13.83
CA VAL A 25 5.24 25.57 -13.81
C VAL A 25 5.88 25.44 -12.43
N ILE A 26 6.25 26.54 -11.76
CA ILE A 26 6.79 26.52 -10.39
C ILE A 26 5.75 25.96 -9.42
N THR A 27 4.47 26.33 -9.55
CA THR A 27 3.40 25.81 -8.69
C THR A 27 3.18 24.31 -8.95
N PHE A 28 3.24 23.87 -10.20
CA PHE A 28 3.13 22.46 -10.57
C PHE A 28 4.31 21.64 -10.02
N ILE A 29 5.53 22.16 -10.12
CA ILE A 29 6.74 21.57 -9.53
C ILE A 29 6.62 21.51 -8.01
N ALA A 30 6.13 22.55 -7.34
CA ALA A 30 5.94 22.58 -5.89
C ALA A 30 4.87 21.57 -5.42
N VAL A 31 3.76 21.43 -6.15
CA VAL A 31 2.73 20.41 -5.88
C VAL A 31 3.25 19.00 -6.14
N TYR A 32 4.11 18.81 -7.15
CA TYR A 32 4.76 17.52 -7.41
C TYR A 32 5.81 17.19 -6.33
N HIS A 33 6.53 18.20 -5.83
CA HIS A 33 7.49 18.09 -4.73
C HIS A 33 6.87 17.99 -3.33
N ALA A 34 5.56 18.16 -3.18
CA ALA A 34 4.86 17.83 -1.93
C ALA A 34 4.92 16.32 -1.61
N LYS A 35 5.37 15.48 -2.56
CA LYS A 35 5.84 14.12 -2.31
C LYS A 35 7.31 14.14 -1.90
N GLY A 36 7.58 14.07 -0.59
CA GLY A 36 8.94 13.90 -0.07
C GLY A 36 9.39 12.45 -0.24
N SER A 37 10.59 12.22 -0.79
CA SER A 37 11.26 10.92 -0.65
C SER A 37 11.66 10.74 0.82
N VAL A 38 11.36 9.57 1.40
CA VAL A 38 11.73 9.24 2.79
C VAL A 38 13.01 8.42 2.81
N GLY A 39 13.14 7.46 1.88
CA GLY A 39 14.29 6.57 1.81
C GLY A 39 13.97 5.29 1.04
N SER A 40 14.84 4.30 1.19
CA SER A 40 14.64 2.97 0.62
C SER A 40 15.14 1.86 1.55
N VAL A 41 14.47 0.71 1.55
CA VAL A 41 14.85 -0.48 2.33
C VAL A 41 15.21 -1.61 1.36
N ALA A 42 16.45 -2.11 1.42
CA ALA A 42 16.88 -3.26 0.62
C ALA A 42 16.15 -4.53 1.09
N GLU A 43 15.79 -5.40 0.16
CA GLU A 43 15.02 -6.61 0.48
C GLU A 43 15.32 -7.74 -0.52
N SER A 44 15.05 -8.99 -0.13
CA SER A 44 15.09 -10.11 -1.08
C SER A 44 14.08 -9.89 -2.21
N ASN A 45 14.44 -10.38 -3.41
CA ASN A 45 13.53 -10.40 -4.55
C ASN A 45 12.61 -11.63 -4.56
N LYS A 46 12.67 -12.49 -3.54
CA LYS A 46 11.80 -13.65 -3.38
C LYS A 46 10.95 -13.54 -2.12
N VAL A 47 9.65 -13.73 -2.27
CA VAL A 47 8.66 -13.58 -1.18
C VAL A 47 8.97 -14.48 0.01
N THR A 48 9.37 -15.73 -0.24
CA THR A 48 9.65 -16.71 0.82
C THR A 48 10.91 -16.41 1.63
N GLU A 49 11.77 -15.53 1.12
CA GLU A 49 13.01 -15.12 1.79
C GLU A 49 12.83 -13.79 2.55
N ILE A 50 11.69 -13.11 2.40
CA ILE A 50 11.38 -11.87 3.10
C ILE A 50 10.95 -12.17 4.54
N ASN A 51 11.64 -11.54 5.49
CA ASN A 51 11.18 -11.45 6.86
C ASN A 51 10.31 -10.19 7.03
N PHE A 52 8.99 -10.32 6.85
CA PHE A 52 8.11 -9.14 6.86
C PHE A 52 8.09 -8.37 8.18
N ASN A 53 8.41 -9.03 9.30
CA ASN A 53 8.54 -8.35 10.59
C ASN A 53 9.78 -7.44 10.63
N GLU A 54 10.91 -7.95 10.14
CA GLU A 54 12.16 -7.17 10.02
C GLU A 54 12.03 -6.08 8.96
N HIS A 55 11.35 -6.36 7.85
CA HIS A 55 11.00 -5.36 6.85
C HIS A 55 10.21 -4.19 7.46
N PHE A 56 9.19 -4.48 8.29
CA PHE A 56 8.46 -3.42 8.98
C PHE A 56 9.34 -2.66 9.99
N TYR A 57 10.19 -3.37 10.74
CA TYR A 57 11.16 -2.74 11.63
C TYR A 57 12.12 -1.78 10.89
N ASN A 58 12.59 -2.16 9.69
CA ASN A 58 13.44 -1.29 8.89
C ASN A 58 12.68 -0.02 8.41
N LEU A 59 11.38 -0.10 8.20
CA LEU A 59 10.55 1.07 7.92
C LEU A 59 10.41 1.99 9.13
N THR A 60 10.35 1.44 10.34
CA THR A 60 10.27 2.23 11.57
C THR A 60 11.59 2.96 11.88
N GLU A 61 12.73 2.36 11.51
CA GLU A 61 14.05 3.04 11.56
C GLU A 61 14.13 4.26 10.63
N LEU A 62 13.30 4.32 9.58
CA LEU A 62 13.15 5.51 8.72
C LEU A 62 12.22 6.58 9.33
N GLY A 63 11.79 6.41 10.58
CA GLY A 63 10.94 7.35 11.30
C GLY A 63 9.45 7.18 11.04
N ILE A 64 9.01 6.06 10.46
CA ILE A 64 7.59 5.70 10.38
C ILE A 64 7.17 5.15 11.75
N SER A 65 6.02 5.60 12.27
CA SER A 65 5.54 5.14 13.57
C SER A 65 5.28 3.63 13.62
N ASP A 66 5.62 2.98 14.73
CA ASP A 66 5.24 1.60 15.05
C ASP A 66 3.72 1.37 15.04
N PHE A 67 2.94 2.42 15.25
CA PHE A 67 1.47 2.42 15.24
C PHE A 67 0.89 2.82 13.87
N ALA A 68 1.74 2.89 12.83
CA ALA A 68 1.26 3.12 11.49
C ALA A 68 0.29 2.01 11.08
N LYS A 69 -0.78 2.40 10.40
CA LYS A 69 -1.80 1.49 9.90
C LYS A 69 -1.56 1.19 8.44
N ILE A 70 -1.93 0.01 7.98
CA ILE A 70 -1.71 -0.39 6.58
C ILE A 70 -3.00 -0.38 5.77
N GLN A 71 -2.89 -0.02 4.50
CA GLN A 71 -3.99 -0.20 3.54
C GLN A 71 -3.46 -0.57 2.15
N ASN A 72 -4.36 -1.10 1.32
CA ASN A 72 -4.13 -1.36 -0.10
C ASN A 72 -2.88 -2.20 -0.36
N PHE A 73 -2.66 -3.24 0.45
CA PHE A 73 -1.54 -4.15 0.30
C PHE A 73 -1.75 -5.06 -0.91
N ARG A 74 -0.74 -5.11 -1.77
CA ARG A 74 -0.67 -5.99 -2.92
C ARG A 74 0.74 -6.49 -3.09
N LEU A 75 0.87 -7.80 -3.24
CA LEU A 75 2.10 -8.49 -3.57
C LEU A 75 1.79 -9.52 -4.65
N GLU A 76 2.51 -9.50 -5.77
CA GLU A 76 2.40 -10.46 -6.85
C GLU A 76 3.78 -11.05 -7.13
N PHE A 77 3.82 -12.35 -7.38
CA PHE A 77 5.06 -13.09 -7.62
C PHE A 77 4.90 -14.08 -8.77
N ASP A 78 5.98 -14.75 -9.17
CA ASP A 78 5.93 -15.87 -10.11
C ASP A 78 5.97 -17.23 -9.43
N ASP A 79 5.90 -18.30 -10.21
CA ASP A 79 5.93 -19.68 -9.70
C ASP A 79 7.24 -20.04 -8.98
N LYS A 80 8.26 -19.19 -9.07
CA LYS A 80 9.54 -19.32 -8.35
C LYS A 80 9.60 -18.42 -7.11
N GLY A 81 8.51 -17.76 -6.77
CA GLY A 81 8.39 -16.81 -5.67
C GLY A 81 9.04 -15.46 -5.94
N LEU A 82 9.48 -15.16 -7.16
CA LEU A 82 10.11 -13.88 -7.50
C LEU A 82 9.06 -12.77 -7.57
N ILE A 83 9.32 -11.67 -6.86
CA ILE A 83 8.41 -10.53 -6.77
C ILE A 83 8.31 -9.84 -8.14
N LYS A 84 7.07 -9.71 -8.62
CA LYS A 84 6.71 -8.97 -9.83
C LYS A 84 6.10 -7.61 -9.49
N LEU A 85 5.42 -7.51 -8.35
CA LEU A 85 4.81 -6.28 -7.88
C LEU A 85 4.73 -6.35 -6.36
N SER A 86 5.09 -5.27 -5.69
CA SER A 86 4.73 -5.11 -4.28
C SER A 86 4.49 -3.64 -3.99
N HIS A 87 3.32 -3.32 -3.44
CA HIS A 87 3.00 -1.99 -3.00
C HIS A 87 1.96 -1.98 -1.88
N TYR A 88 2.02 -0.95 -1.05
CA TYR A 88 1.03 -0.67 -0.01
C TYR A 88 1.22 0.76 0.49
N GLU A 89 0.32 1.18 1.37
CA GLU A 89 0.38 2.47 2.02
C GLU A 89 0.38 2.29 3.54
N LEU A 90 1.25 3.04 4.22
CA LEU A 90 1.25 3.17 5.68
C LEU A 90 0.70 4.55 6.05
N ILE A 91 -0.25 4.58 6.97
CA ILE A 91 -0.93 5.78 7.42
C ILE A 91 -0.59 6.01 8.88
N GLU A 92 -0.01 7.16 9.16
CA GLU A 92 0.34 7.61 10.50
C GLU A 92 -0.51 8.84 10.85
N LYS A 93 -1.18 8.81 12.00
CA LYS A 93 -1.87 9.98 12.52
C LYS A 93 -0.87 10.93 13.16
N VAL A 94 -0.91 12.19 12.77
CA VAL A 94 -0.12 13.29 13.35
C VAL A 94 -1.04 14.37 13.90
N ASN A 95 -0.52 15.32 14.67
CA ASN A 95 -1.31 16.31 15.42
C ASN A 95 -2.45 16.95 14.61
N ASN A 96 -2.16 17.39 13.37
CA ASN A 96 -3.11 18.10 12.51
C ASN A 96 -3.42 17.36 11.19
N GLY A 97 -3.33 16.04 11.16
CA GLY A 97 -3.65 15.28 9.95
C GLY A 97 -3.03 13.90 9.93
N PHE A 98 -2.65 13.47 8.74
CA PHE A 98 -2.14 12.13 8.46
C PHE A 98 -0.95 12.20 7.53
N ASN A 99 0.13 11.48 7.89
CA ASN A 99 1.18 11.15 6.94
C ASN A 99 0.81 9.84 6.25
N VAL A 100 0.95 9.81 4.93
CA VAL A 100 0.76 8.61 4.11
C VAL A 100 2.07 8.30 3.43
N TYR A 101 2.62 7.14 3.75
CA TYR A 101 3.84 6.60 3.17
C TYR A 101 3.45 5.57 2.11
N LYS A 102 3.69 5.88 0.84
CA LYS A 102 3.53 4.91 -0.25
C LYS A 102 4.83 4.13 -0.36
N VAL A 103 4.73 2.82 -0.18
CA VAL A 103 5.87 1.89 -0.22
C VAL A 103 5.74 1.05 -1.48
N ARG A 104 6.77 1.01 -2.32
CA ARG A 104 6.76 0.32 -3.62
C ARG A 104 8.07 -0.41 -3.85
N TYR A 105 7.99 -1.66 -4.26
CA TYR A 105 9.17 -2.44 -4.60
C TYR A 105 9.69 -2.11 -5.99
N SER A 106 10.97 -1.75 -6.09
CA SER A 106 11.73 -1.63 -7.32
C SER A 106 12.39 -2.98 -7.63
N ILE A 107 11.99 -3.62 -8.72
CA ILE A 107 12.57 -4.92 -9.16
C ILE A 107 14.04 -4.73 -9.54
N ASP A 108 14.34 -3.64 -10.24
CA ASP A 108 15.68 -3.35 -10.75
C ASP A 108 16.67 -3.14 -9.62
N ASP A 109 16.25 -2.39 -8.59
CA ASP A 109 17.11 -2.03 -7.45
C ASP A 109 17.01 -3.01 -6.27
N LYS A 110 16.07 -3.96 -6.32
CA LYS A 110 15.77 -4.93 -5.24
C LYS A 110 15.59 -4.28 -3.88
N LYS A 111 14.77 -3.24 -3.84
CA LYS A 111 14.49 -2.45 -2.64
C LYS A 111 13.09 -1.87 -2.69
N TYR A 112 12.57 -1.52 -1.53
CA TYR A 112 11.37 -0.70 -1.41
C TYR A 112 11.73 0.76 -1.42
N ASP A 113 11.11 1.54 -2.30
CA ASP A 113 11.13 2.99 -2.29
C ASP A 113 9.94 3.54 -1.49
N ILE A 114 10.21 4.52 -0.63
CA ILE A 114 9.21 5.14 0.24
C ILE A 114 9.06 6.62 -0.11
N SER A 115 7.82 7.01 -0.40
CA SER A 115 7.44 8.41 -0.57
C SER A 115 6.38 8.81 0.43
N LYS A 116 6.45 10.04 0.93
CA LYS A 116 5.54 10.60 1.92
C LYS A 116 4.65 11.66 1.31
N SER A 117 3.40 11.70 1.74
CA SER A 117 2.46 12.78 1.51
C SER A 117 1.71 13.08 2.80
N THR A 118 1.17 14.29 2.94
CA THR A 118 0.41 14.69 4.13
C THR A 118 -1.00 15.09 3.73
N PHE A 119 -1.98 14.65 4.51
CA PHE A 119 -3.41 14.89 4.30
C PHE A 119 -4.05 15.41 5.58
N GLU A 120 -5.00 16.33 5.48
CA GLU A 120 -5.73 16.86 6.64
C GLU A 120 -6.72 15.85 7.23
N LYS A 121 -7.28 14.97 6.38
CA LYS A 121 -8.33 14.01 6.75
C LYS A 121 -8.05 12.64 6.17
N TRP A 122 -8.47 11.61 6.92
CA TRP A 122 -8.43 10.20 6.52
C TRP A 122 -9.60 9.45 7.17
N ASP A 123 -10.77 9.50 6.55
CA ASP A 123 -12.04 9.11 7.19
C ASP A 123 -12.07 7.63 7.63
N GLN A 124 -11.31 6.76 6.96
CA GLN A 124 -11.29 5.32 7.22
C GLN A 124 -10.18 4.89 8.20
N TYR A 125 -9.38 5.81 8.74
CA TYR A 125 -8.20 5.48 9.54
C TYR A 125 -8.49 4.54 10.72
N TYR A 126 -9.62 4.72 11.41
CA TYR A 126 -9.96 3.89 12.57
C TYR A 126 -10.34 2.45 12.20
N GLN A 127 -10.72 2.19 10.95
CA GLN A 127 -11.03 0.85 10.45
C GLN A 127 -9.81 0.09 9.97
N LEU A 128 -8.66 0.74 9.83
CA LEU A 128 -7.44 0.10 9.34
C LEU A 128 -6.74 -0.70 10.45
N VAL A 129 -6.12 -1.80 10.04
CA VAL A 129 -5.26 -2.62 10.90
C VAL A 129 -3.90 -1.95 11.12
N GLU A 130 -3.32 -2.16 12.30
CA GLU A 130 -1.93 -1.78 12.55
C GLU A 130 -0.99 -2.62 11.69
N ALA A 131 0.00 -1.97 11.06
CA ALA A 131 0.90 -2.60 10.11
C ALA A 131 1.72 -3.72 10.76
N LYS A 132 2.11 -3.56 12.02
CA LYS A 132 2.79 -4.60 12.79
C LYS A 132 1.98 -5.91 12.83
N GLY A 133 0.73 -5.85 13.31
CA GLY A 133 -0.13 -7.03 13.39
C GLY A 133 -0.45 -7.64 12.03
N PHE A 134 -0.55 -6.79 11.00
CA PHE A 134 -0.69 -7.26 9.62
C PHE A 134 0.53 -8.06 9.15
N PHE A 135 1.76 -7.54 9.30
CA PHE A 135 2.97 -8.22 8.85
C PHE A 135 3.29 -9.46 9.67
N GLU A 136 2.96 -9.48 10.95
CA GLU A 136 3.02 -10.68 11.80
C GLU A 136 2.09 -11.78 11.27
N SER A 137 0.84 -11.42 10.95
CA SER A 137 -0.15 -12.35 10.41
C SER A 137 0.24 -12.85 9.01
N LEU A 138 0.72 -11.95 8.15
CA LEU A 138 1.19 -12.30 6.80
C LEU A 138 2.39 -13.25 6.86
N SER A 139 3.38 -12.98 7.72
CA SER A 139 4.53 -13.87 7.93
C SER A 139 4.06 -15.25 8.38
N PHE A 140 3.12 -15.30 9.33
CA PHE A 140 2.58 -16.55 9.83
C PHE A 140 1.86 -17.35 8.73
N ILE A 141 1.06 -16.70 7.89
CA ILE A 141 0.37 -17.34 6.76
C ILE A 141 1.38 -17.90 5.75
N ILE A 142 2.34 -17.09 5.30
CA ILE A 142 3.35 -17.50 4.30
C ILE A 142 4.26 -18.62 4.82
N LEU A 143 4.57 -18.67 6.11
CA LEU A 143 5.41 -19.75 6.67
C LEU A 143 4.64 -21.05 6.92
N ASN A 144 3.32 -20.97 7.12
CA ASN A 144 2.46 -22.15 7.33
C ASN A 144 1.88 -22.68 6.00
N ASP A 145 2.53 -22.37 4.88
CA ASP A 145 2.11 -22.62 3.49
C ASP A 145 1.75 -24.09 3.16
N ASN A 146 2.03 -25.02 4.07
CA ASN A 146 1.53 -26.40 4.01
C ASN A 146 -0.02 -26.47 3.91
N VAL A 147 -0.74 -25.40 4.24
CA VAL A 147 -2.20 -25.29 4.09
C VAL A 147 -2.62 -24.75 2.71
N VAL A 148 -1.71 -24.22 1.89
CA VAL A 148 -2.01 -23.33 0.73
C VAL A 148 -1.52 -23.88 -0.62
N THR A 149 -1.68 -25.17 -0.84
CA THR A 149 -1.61 -25.73 -2.21
C THR A 149 -2.96 -25.74 -2.94
N ALA A 150 -4.02 -25.21 -2.32
CA ALA A 150 -5.38 -25.17 -2.90
C ALA A 150 -5.67 -23.92 -3.76
N GLY A 151 -4.80 -22.90 -3.73
CA GLY A 151 -4.95 -21.67 -4.49
C GLY A 151 -4.20 -21.67 -5.83
N ASN A 152 -4.85 -21.23 -6.92
CA ASN A 152 -4.23 -21.09 -8.25
C ASN A 152 -3.57 -19.71 -8.49
N GLY A 153 -3.38 -18.91 -7.44
CA GLY A 153 -2.81 -17.57 -7.55
C GLY A 153 -1.32 -17.49 -7.20
N ASN A 154 -0.64 -16.45 -7.67
CA ASN A 154 0.67 -16.01 -7.19
C ASN A 154 0.56 -14.57 -6.66
N GLN A 155 -0.38 -14.36 -5.72
CA GLN A 155 -0.71 -13.02 -5.23
C GLN A 155 -1.19 -13.02 -3.78
N VAL A 156 -0.85 -11.95 -3.07
CA VAL A 156 -1.41 -11.58 -1.78
C VAL A 156 -2.09 -10.21 -1.94
N PHE A 157 -3.31 -10.10 -1.42
CA PHE A 157 -4.06 -8.84 -1.41
C PHE A 157 -4.77 -8.60 -0.08
N SER A 158 -4.75 -7.37 0.40
CA SER A 158 -5.57 -6.92 1.53
C SER A 158 -5.91 -5.44 1.39
N SER A 159 -7.15 -5.06 1.71
CA SER A 159 -7.50 -3.65 1.85
C SER A 159 -6.90 -3.04 3.12
N GLY A 160 -6.58 -3.85 4.14
CA GLY A 160 -6.21 -3.42 5.49
C GLY A 160 -7.40 -3.04 6.38
N TRP A 161 -8.64 -3.15 5.88
CA TRP A 161 -9.83 -2.71 6.60
C TRP A 161 -10.42 -3.82 7.46
N ASN A 162 -10.98 -3.44 8.60
CA ASN A 162 -11.87 -4.27 9.38
C ASN A 162 -13.20 -4.39 8.63
N VAL A 163 -13.59 -5.62 8.28
CA VAL A 163 -14.79 -5.91 7.49
C VAL A 163 -15.63 -6.97 8.19
N SER A 164 -16.93 -6.94 7.93
CA SER A 164 -17.83 -8.06 8.22
C SER A 164 -17.76 -9.05 7.05
N TYR A 165 -16.91 -10.06 7.15
CA TYR A 165 -16.74 -11.08 6.13
C TYR A 165 -17.96 -12.00 6.08
N ASN A 166 -18.60 -12.09 4.90
CA ASN A 166 -19.84 -12.83 4.67
C ASN A 166 -19.87 -13.53 3.31
N ILE A 167 -18.71 -13.83 2.72
CA ILE A 167 -18.61 -14.50 1.42
C ILE A 167 -18.80 -16.00 1.63
N LEU A 168 -19.87 -16.53 1.04
CA LEU A 168 -20.22 -17.95 1.04
C LEU A 168 -19.44 -18.72 -0.03
N ASP A 169 -19.39 -20.05 0.09
CA ASP A 169 -18.81 -20.94 -0.93
C ASP A 169 -17.36 -20.60 -1.31
N GLN A 170 -16.58 -20.10 -0.35
CA GLN A 170 -15.15 -19.81 -0.50
C GLN A 170 -14.35 -20.49 0.60
N GLU A 171 -13.13 -20.91 0.26
CA GLU A 171 -12.17 -21.40 1.24
C GLU A 171 -11.68 -20.25 2.11
N LYS A 172 -11.84 -20.42 3.41
CA LYS A 172 -11.63 -19.36 4.40
C LYS A 172 -11.15 -19.92 5.72
N PHE A 173 -10.25 -19.18 6.35
CA PHE A 173 -9.59 -19.57 7.60
C PHE A 173 -9.57 -18.43 8.59
N LEU A 174 -9.69 -18.75 9.88
CA LEU A 174 -9.42 -17.83 10.97
C LEU A 174 -7.98 -18.02 11.42
N VAL A 175 -7.23 -16.93 11.49
CA VAL A 175 -5.91 -16.83 12.10
C VAL A 175 -6.08 -16.22 13.48
N GLU A 176 -5.92 -17.03 14.52
CA GLU A 176 -6.07 -16.61 15.91
C GLU A 176 -5.02 -17.32 16.77
N ASN A 177 -4.36 -16.60 17.68
CA ASN A 177 -3.36 -17.15 18.59
C ASN A 177 -2.26 -17.98 17.88
N LYS A 178 -1.83 -17.55 16.69
CA LYS A 178 -0.86 -18.28 15.85
C LYS A 178 -1.32 -19.69 15.50
N THR A 179 -2.62 -19.87 15.29
CA THR A 179 -3.23 -21.08 14.75
C THR A 179 -4.08 -20.71 13.55
N ILE A 180 -4.18 -21.63 12.59
CA ILE A 180 -5.06 -21.51 11.42
C ILE A 180 -6.15 -22.56 11.58
N ARG A 181 -7.41 -22.13 11.61
CA ARG A 181 -8.58 -23.03 11.62
C ARG A 181 -9.52 -22.71 10.47
N ASN A 182 -10.15 -23.72 9.89
CA ASN A 182 -11.15 -23.51 8.85
C ASN A 182 -12.39 -22.80 9.43
N ILE A 183 -13.05 -21.98 8.61
CA ILE A 183 -14.33 -21.34 8.90
C ILE A 183 -15.38 -21.90 7.93
N GLU A 184 -16.47 -22.41 8.48
CA GLU A 184 -17.60 -22.90 7.68
C GLU A 184 -18.59 -21.77 7.37
N ASP A 185 -19.45 -21.95 6.36
CA ASP A 185 -20.43 -20.91 5.97
C ASP A 185 -21.42 -20.58 7.10
N PHE A 186 -21.70 -21.54 8.00
CA PHE A 186 -22.59 -21.32 9.14
C PHE A 186 -21.98 -20.39 10.21
N ASP A 187 -20.66 -20.22 10.23
CA ASP A 187 -19.95 -19.35 11.18
C ASP A 187 -19.98 -17.87 10.74
N LEU A 188 -20.47 -17.58 9.53
CA LEU A 188 -20.52 -16.23 8.98
C LEU A 188 -21.77 -15.44 9.45
N PRO A 189 -21.68 -14.11 9.61
CA PRO A 189 -20.53 -13.26 9.32
C PRO A 189 -19.48 -13.24 10.45
N ILE A 190 -18.22 -13.10 10.07
CA ILE A 190 -17.10 -12.86 11.02
C ILE A 190 -16.55 -11.46 10.80
N THR A 191 -16.42 -10.71 11.88
CA THR A 191 -15.75 -9.40 11.84
C THR A 191 -14.26 -9.57 12.05
N GLY A 192 -13.47 -8.93 11.19
CA GLY A 192 -12.01 -8.93 11.30
C GLY A 192 -11.34 -8.29 10.10
N TYR A 193 -10.02 -8.32 10.09
CA TYR A 193 -9.21 -7.97 8.94
C TYR A 193 -9.04 -9.19 8.05
N TYR A 194 -8.83 -9.00 6.75
CA TYR A 194 -8.62 -10.12 5.85
C TYR A 194 -7.36 -9.98 4.99
N ILE A 195 -6.73 -11.11 4.70
CA ILE A 195 -5.69 -11.29 3.69
C ILE A 195 -6.22 -12.33 2.71
N ASN A 196 -6.28 -11.99 1.42
CA ASN A 196 -6.44 -12.99 0.37
C ASN A 196 -5.04 -13.44 -0.05
N PHE A 197 -4.76 -14.73 0.03
CA PHE A 197 -3.52 -15.33 -0.42
C PHE A 197 -3.83 -16.46 -1.40
N ASN A 198 -3.40 -16.28 -2.65
CA ASN A 198 -3.63 -17.22 -3.74
C ASN A 198 -5.10 -17.61 -3.98
N GLY A 199 -6.04 -16.73 -3.62
CA GLY A 199 -7.48 -16.98 -3.73
C GLY A 199 -8.14 -17.47 -2.43
N VAL A 200 -7.35 -17.85 -1.43
CA VAL A 200 -7.83 -18.27 -0.11
C VAL A 200 -7.94 -17.08 0.83
N HIS A 201 -9.01 -17.01 1.63
CA HIS A 201 -9.26 -15.89 2.54
C HIS A 201 -8.84 -16.20 3.98
N TYR A 202 -7.95 -15.40 4.54
CA TYR A 202 -7.51 -15.48 5.93
C TYR A 202 -8.09 -14.30 6.70
N ILE A 203 -8.88 -14.56 7.73
CA ILE A 203 -9.46 -13.55 8.62
C ILE A 203 -8.63 -13.54 9.91
N PHE A 204 -8.30 -12.36 10.42
CA PHE A 204 -7.53 -12.19 11.66
C PHE A 204 -7.99 -10.95 12.43
N ASN A 205 -7.68 -10.89 13.73
CA ASN A 205 -8.07 -9.82 14.64
C ASN A 205 -6.87 -9.26 15.40
#